data_AF-A0A2E6MRK3-F1
#
_entry.id   AF-A0A2E6MRK3-F1
#
_cell.length_a   1.000
_cell.length_b   1.000
_cell.length_c   1.000
_cell.angle_alpha   90.00
_cell.angle_beta   90.00
_cell.angle_gamma   90.00
#
_symmetry.space_group_name_H-M   'P 1'
#
loop_
_entity.id
_entity.type
_entity.pdbx_description
1 polymer ?
#
loop_
_entity_poly.entity_id
_entity_poly.type
_entity_poly.pdbx_seq_one_letter_code
_entity_poly.pdbx_strand_id
1 'polypeptide(L)'
;MDNLSTLSVTTFDDIGKYHDYLISNDTHKEKYDGEDYECGPFAKSDEWHFSLGEDWKYHINKYCFRDTFIPTNNIWAFGDSCTFGVGVDVPWPKMLGANNMGMIGTSVDTIARMFSSIQYLQPMTNKTFIFFLPDHSRFCWPDRDKQPTMILNDTKDPRLPMYVSNYHSDLEELRAINYLNWIYDNSKNNNLKVCSWSETTQNLCRQTLPEECIIDVNFKSLELDYGRDKRHPGVETHKKLYETFKELI
;
A
#
# COMPACT_ATOMS: atom_id res chain seq x y z
N MET A 1 16.90 -13.19 -23.13
CA MET A 1 15.74 -12.35 -22.77
C MET A 1 15.73 -12.29 -21.27
N ASP A 2 16.07 -11.15 -20.70
CA ASP A 2 15.94 -10.95 -19.26
C ASP A 2 14.45 -10.89 -18.93
N ASN A 3 14.03 -11.68 -17.94
CA ASN A 3 12.64 -11.72 -17.52
C ASN A 3 12.28 -10.35 -16.93
N LEU A 4 11.44 -9.57 -17.63
CA LEU A 4 11.04 -8.23 -17.20
C LEU A 4 10.13 -8.25 -15.96
N SER A 5 9.60 -9.43 -15.59
CA SER A 5 8.95 -9.67 -14.31
C SER A 5 9.85 -10.53 -13.42
N THR A 6 10.49 -9.93 -12.43
CA THR A 6 11.41 -10.59 -11.49
C THR A 6 10.73 -11.19 -10.26
N LEU A 7 9.44 -10.89 -10.05
CA LEU A 7 8.65 -11.42 -8.94
C LEU A 7 8.03 -12.77 -9.32
N SER A 8 8.74 -13.86 -9.03
CA SER A 8 8.15 -15.20 -8.97
C SER A 8 7.78 -15.47 -7.51
N VAL A 9 6.49 -15.39 -7.20
CA VAL A 9 5.98 -15.71 -5.88
C VAL A 9 5.59 -17.18 -5.83
N THR A 10 6.27 -17.92 -4.99
CA THR A 10 6.02 -19.36 -4.76
C THR A 10 5.78 -19.67 -3.29
N THR A 11 6.26 -18.79 -2.40
CA THR A 11 6.13 -18.92 -0.95
C THR A 11 5.77 -17.57 -0.32
N PHE A 12 5.37 -17.57 0.95
CA PHE A 12 5.16 -16.34 1.70
C PHE A 12 6.44 -15.51 1.87
N ASP A 13 7.63 -16.10 1.81
CA ASP A 13 8.88 -15.33 1.89
C ASP A 13 9.08 -14.44 0.65
N ASP A 14 8.47 -14.81 -0.48
CA ASP A 14 8.59 -14.05 -1.72
C ASP A 14 7.77 -12.75 -1.73
N ILE A 15 6.72 -12.65 -0.92
CA ILE A 15 5.82 -11.49 -0.97
C ILE A 15 6.47 -10.23 -0.36
N GLY A 16 7.47 -10.40 0.52
CA GLY A 16 8.19 -9.27 1.11
C GLY A 16 8.91 -8.43 0.05
N LYS A 17 9.20 -9.03 -1.12
CA LYS A 17 9.79 -8.37 -2.29
C LYS A 17 8.87 -7.32 -2.93
N TYR A 18 7.58 -7.27 -2.61
CA TYR A 18 6.71 -6.17 -3.04
C TYR A 18 6.95 -4.89 -2.25
N HIS A 19 7.56 -4.98 -1.07
CA HIS A 19 7.75 -3.85 -0.16
C HIS A 19 9.06 -3.10 -0.46
N ASP A 20 9.19 -2.57 -1.68
CA ASP A 20 10.44 -2.00 -2.23
C ASP A 20 11.12 -0.97 -1.31
N TYR A 21 10.34 -0.04 -0.73
CA TYR A 21 10.88 0.96 0.19
C TYR A 21 11.52 0.29 1.42
N LEU A 22 10.82 -0.66 2.04
CA LEU A 22 11.28 -1.31 3.25
C LEU A 22 12.56 -2.11 2.97
N ILE A 23 12.55 -3.00 1.97
CA ILE A 23 13.67 -3.89 1.68
C ILE A 23 14.93 -3.14 1.20
N SER A 24 14.75 -1.96 0.61
CA SER A 24 15.85 -1.11 0.17
C SER A 24 16.39 -0.17 1.25
N ASN A 25 15.67 0.02 2.36
CA ASN A 25 16.06 0.92 3.45
C ASN A 25 17.21 0.37 4.29
N ASP A 26 18.13 1.25 4.71
CA ASP A 26 19.31 0.89 5.51
C ASP A 26 18.91 0.24 6.85
N THR A 27 17.85 0.72 7.52
CA THR A 27 17.37 0.14 8.79
C THR A 27 16.92 -1.30 8.63
N HIS A 28 16.21 -1.62 7.53
CA HIS A 28 15.79 -3.00 7.28
C HIS A 28 16.99 -3.89 6.97
N LYS A 29 17.90 -3.45 6.09
CA LYS A 29 19.11 -4.20 5.73
C LYS A 29 20.01 -4.52 6.93
N GLU A 30 20.04 -3.65 7.92
CA GLU A 30 20.84 -3.84 9.15
C GLU A 30 20.15 -4.77 10.16
N LYS A 31 18.81 -4.78 10.20
CA LYS A 31 18.04 -5.45 11.25
C LYS A 31 17.46 -6.80 10.83
N TYR A 32 17.17 -6.98 9.55
CA TYR A 32 16.50 -8.16 9.04
C TYR A 32 17.49 -9.30 8.77
N ASP A 33 17.28 -10.43 9.44
CA ASP A 33 18.08 -11.65 9.34
C ASP A 33 17.24 -12.88 8.92
N GLY A 34 16.01 -12.65 8.44
CA GLY A 34 15.04 -13.70 8.11
C GLY A 34 13.97 -13.91 9.18
N GLU A 35 14.03 -13.18 10.30
CA GLU A 35 13.09 -13.27 11.40
C GLU A 35 12.36 -11.93 11.66
N ASP A 36 11.37 -11.98 12.57
CA ASP A 36 10.68 -10.80 13.06
C ASP A 36 11.67 -9.85 13.77
N TYR A 37 11.53 -8.54 13.55
CA TYR A 37 12.39 -7.55 14.19
C TYR A 37 11.64 -6.27 14.57
N GLU A 38 12.21 -5.51 15.49
CA GLU A 38 11.73 -4.19 15.87
C GLU A 38 12.64 -3.10 15.32
N CYS A 39 12.05 -2.00 14.85
CA CYS A 39 12.81 -0.81 14.51
C CYS A 39 12.09 0.47 14.96
N GLY A 40 12.88 1.50 15.26
CA GLY A 40 12.36 2.86 15.33
C GLY A 40 12.02 3.39 13.94
N PRO A 41 12.02 4.73 13.76
CA PRO A 41 11.91 5.33 12.43
C PRO A 41 12.93 4.73 11.44
N PHE A 42 12.56 4.66 10.16
CA PHE A 42 13.49 4.21 9.11
C PHE A 42 14.59 5.23 8.88
N ALA A 43 15.84 4.80 8.70
CA ALA A 43 16.98 5.68 8.52
C ALA A 43 16.73 6.67 7.38
N LYS A 44 17.02 7.96 7.63
CA LYS A 44 16.86 9.09 6.69
C LYS A 44 15.40 9.36 6.25
N SER A 45 14.40 8.79 6.92
CA SER A 45 13.00 9.17 6.73
C SER A 45 12.69 10.51 7.39
N ASP A 46 11.60 11.17 6.99
CA ASP A 46 11.09 12.37 7.67
C ASP A 46 10.89 12.11 9.17
N GLU A 47 10.36 10.93 9.50
CA GLU A 47 10.19 10.47 10.88
C GLU A 47 11.50 10.37 11.67
N TRP A 48 12.59 9.94 11.03
CA TRP A 48 13.92 9.89 11.64
C TRP A 48 14.43 11.28 12.01
N HIS A 49 14.06 12.30 11.22
CA HIS A 49 14.47 13.68 11.44
C HIS A 49 13.61 14.41 12.47
N PHE A 50 12.33 14.04 12.61
CA PHE A 50 11.39 14.69 13.54
C PHE A 50 11.20 13.95 14.86
N SER A 51 11.54 12.65 14.93
CA SER A 51 11.45 11.88 16.17
C SER A 51 12.62 12.22 17.10
N LEU A 52 12.30 12.67 18.31
CA LEU A 52 13.28 12.85 19.41
C LEU A 52 13.59 11.56 20.19
N GLY A 53 13.17 10.39 19.66
CA GLY A 53 13.50 9.08 20.20
C GLY A 53 12.55 8.54 21.26
N GLU A 54 12.24 7.24 21.12
CA GLU A 54 11.78 6.26 22.13
C GLU A 54 10.30 6.06 22.47
N ASP A 55 9.34 6.87 22.01
CA ASP A 55 7.93 6.66 22.45
C ASP A 55 7.36 5.27 22.10
N TRP A 56 7.68 4.73 20.92
CA TRP A 56 7.28 3.39 20.46
C TRP A 56 8.05 2.96 19.20
N LYS A 57 7.97 1.67 18.86
CA LYS A 57 8.67 1.02 17.73
C LYS A 57 7.70 0.32 16.77
N TYR A 58 8.11 0.18 15.51
CA TYR A 58 7.47 -0.73 14.58
C TYR A 58 7.92 -2.17 14.87
N HIS A 59 6.97 -3.09 14.87
CA HIS A 59 7.24 -4.53 14.77
C HIS A 59 7.06 -4.93 13.32
N ILE A 60 8.10 -5.51 12.72
CA ILE A 60 8.09 -5.99 11.34
C ILE A 60 8.25 -7.50 11.40
N ASN A 61 7.31 -8.23 10.81
CA ASN A 61 7.42 -9.68 10.73
C ASN A 61 8.39 -10.13 9.64
N LYS A 62 8.74 -11.41 9.67
CA LYS A 62 9.66 -12.04 8.70
C LYS A 62 9.22 -11.97 7.23
N TYR A 63 7.95 -11.66 6.96
CA TYR A 63 7.45 -11.45 5.61
C TYR A 63 7.48 -9.96 5.19
N CYS A 64 8.15 -9.12 5.96
CA CYS A 64 8.33 -7.68 5.71
C CYS A 64 7.04 -6.85 5.82
N PHE A 65 6.04 -7.29 6.61
CA PHE A 65 4.87 -6.47 6.95
C PHE A 65 4.88 -6.05 8.41
N ARG A 66 4.13 -4.99 8.70
CA ARG A 66 3.97 -4.53 10.06
C ARG A 66 3.07 -5.46 10.86
N ASP A 67 3.42 -5.65 12.13
CA ASP A 67 2.73 -6.49 13.10
C ASP A 67 2.65 -7.95 12.63
N THR A 68 1.79 -8.75 13.25
CA THR A 68 1.70 -10.18 12.94
C THR A 68 0.99 -10.41 11.61
N PHE A 69 1.60 -11.24 10.77
CA PHE A 69 0.93 -11.86 9.63
C PHE A 69 0.25 -13.14 10.09
N ILE A 70 -1.08 -13.13 10.18
CA ILE A 70 -1.89 -14.29 10.59
C ILE A 70 -2.76 -14.71 9.41
N PRO A 71 -2.30 -15.68 8.59
CA PRO A 71 -3.05 -16.22 7.44
C PRO A 71 -4.50 -16.63 7.76
N THR A 72 -4.78 -16.99 9.02
CA THR A 72 -6.12 -17.41 9.44
C THR A 72 -7.09 -16.25 9.70
N ASN A 73 -6.64 -15.00 9.78
CA ASN A 73 -7.55 -13.88 9.98
C ASN A 73 -8.49 -13.71 8.77
N ASN A 74 -9.71 -13.26 9.05
CA ASN A 74 -10.74 -13.10 8.04
C ASN A 74 -10.72 -11.73 7.38
N ILE A 75 -10.00 -10.77 7.94
CA ILE A 75 -9.94 -9.39 7.45
C ILE A 75 -8.53 -9.12 6.96
N TRP A 76 -8.42 -8.61 5.74
CA TRP A 76 -7.15 -8.26 5.11
C TRP A 76 -7.20 -6.81 4.65
N ALA A 77 -6.25 -6.03 5.12
CA ALA A 77 -6.13 -4.62 4.81
C ALA A 77 -4.96 -4.40 3.84
N PHE A 78 -5.26 -3.93 2.63
CA PHE A 78 -4.32 -3.68 1.56
C PHE A 78 -4.19 -2.18 1.33
N GLY A 79 -2.97 -1.68 1.15
CA GLY A 79 -2.79 -0.26 0.86
C GLY A 79 -1.35 0.19 0.95
N ASP A 80 -1.17 1.50 1.13
CA ASP A 80 0.13 2.15 1.13
C ASP A 80 0.71 2.38 2.54
N SER A 81 1.53 3.43 2.69
CA SER A 81 2.11 3.87 3.97
C SER A 81 1.06 4.21 5.04
N CYS A 82 -0.16 4.63 4.68
CA CYS A 82 -1.23 4.83 5.65
C CYS A 82 -1.76 3.49 6.18
N THR A 83 -1.89 2.47 5.33
CA THR A 83 -2.28 1.12 5.78
C THR A 83 -1.18 0.50 6.66
N PHE A 84 0.07 0.65 6.24
CA PHE A 84 1.22 0.28 7.07
C PHE A 84 1.23 1.05 8.41
N GLY A 85 0.83 2.32 8.39
CA GLY A 85 0.75 3.21 9.55
C GLY A 85 2.05 3.92 9.88
N VAL A 86 2.74 4.43 8.87
CA VAL A 86 3.93 5.26 9.08
C VAL A 86 3.55 6.44 9.99
N GLY A 87 4.30 6.63 11.06
CA GLY A 87 4.13 7.74 12.00
C GLY A 87 3.12 7.51 13.12
N VAL A 88 2.46 6.35 13.22
CA VAL A 88 1.52 6.02 14.31
C VAL A 88 1.83 4.67 14.98
N ASP A 89 1.63 4.57 16.29
CA ASP A 89 1.91 3.35 17.08
C ASP A 89 0.94 2.20 16.77
N VAL A 90 -0.35 2.52 16.75
CA VAL A 90 -1.42 1.56 16.50
C VAL A 90 -2.11 1.94 15.19
N PRO A 91 -1.82 1.25 14.07
CA PRO A 91 -2.47 1.55 12.80
C PRO A 91 -3.88 0.96 12.75
N TRP A 92 -4.71 1.43 11.81
CA TRP A 92 -6.12 1.06 11.74
C TRP A 92 -6.33 -0.43 11.44
N PRO A 93 -5.47 -1.14 10.64
CA PRO A 93 -5.61 -2.58 10.46
C PRO A 93 -5.39 -3.33 11.77
N LYS A 94 -4.43 -2.88 12.60
CA LYS A 94 -4.16 -3.47 13.91
C LYS A 94 -5.34 -3.30 14.85
N MET A 95 -5.99 -2.13 14.85
CA MET A 95 -7.21 -1.91 15.64
C MET A 95 -8.37 -2.84 15.23
N LEU A 96 -8.47 -3.19 13.94
CA LEU A 96 -9.46 -4.13 13.41
C LEU A 96 -9.11 -5.61 13.66
N GLY A 97 -7.88 -5.92 14.07
CA GLY A 97 -7.38 -7.30 14.03
C GLY A 97 -7.22 -7.86 12.61
N ALA A 98 -7.01 -6.98 11.62
CA ALA A 98 -6.79 -7.35 10.23
C ALA A 98 -5.33 -7.74 9.96
N ASN A 99 -5.10 -8.56 8.93
CA ASN A 99 -3.77 -8.69 8.34
C ASN A 99 -3.38 -7.36 7.69
N ASN A 100 -2.32 -6.73 8.20
CA ASN A 100 -1.82 -5.48 7.66
C ASN A 100 -0.90 -5.73 6.46
N MET A 101 -1.45 -5.59 5.25
CA MET A 101 -0.73 -5.71 3.99
C MET A 101 -0.35 -4.33 3.42
N GLY A 102 -0.12 -3.34 4.29
CA GLY A 102 0.33 -2.02 3.89
C GLY A 102 1.78 -2.01 3.41
N MET A 103 2.03 -1.36 2.27
CA MET A 103 3.36 -1.22 1.67
C MET A 103 3.73 0.25 1.51
N ILE A 104 4.81 0.68 2.14
CA ILE A 104 5.26 2.07 2.14
C ILE A 104 5.60 2.52 0.71
N GLY A 105 5.01 3.63 0.28
CA GLY A 105 5.31 4.26 -1.01
C GLY A 105 4.81 3.49 -2.24
N THR A 106 3.92 2.52 -2.07
CA THR A 106 3.43 1.67 -3.17
C THR A 106 2.40 2.37 -4.06
N SER A 107 2.15 1.75 -5.22
CA SER A 107 1.11 2.08 -6.18
C SER A 107 -0.07 1.08 -6.16
N VAL A 108 -1.19 1.46 -6.80
CA VAL A 108 -2.40 0.60 -6.93
C VAL A 108 -2.10 -0.73 -7.61
N ASP A 109 -1.27 -0.72 -8.66
CA ASP A 109 -0.89 -1.94 -9.39
C ASP A 109 -0.04 -2.90 -8.55
N THR A 110 0.87 -2.37 -7.75
CA THR A 110 1.69 -3.19 -6.84
C THR A 110 0.83 -3.80 -5.73
N ILE A 111 -0.14 -3.04 -5.21
CA ILE A 111 -1.15 -3.55 -4.25
C ILE A 111 -1.96 -4.69 -4.89
N ALA A 112 -2.47 -4.51 -6.10
CA ALA A 112 -3.24 -5.53 -6.81
C ALA A 112 -2.40 -6.81 -7.09
N ARG A 113 -1.14 -6.64 -7.50
CA ARG A 113 -0.22 -7.77 -7.73
C ARG A 113 0.09 -8.54 -6.45
N MET A 114 0.34 -7.84 -5.34
CA MET A 114 0.53 -8.48 -4.05
C MET A 114 -0.74 -9.22 -3.61
N PHE A 115 -1.93 -8.63 -3.78
CA PHE A 115 -3.20 -9.31 -3.52
C PHE A 115 -3.32 -10.61 -4.33
N SER A 116 -3.00 -10.58 -5.63
CA SER A 116 -2.96 -11.79 -6.48
C SER A 116 -2.04 -12.87 -5.93
N SER A 117 -0.81 -12.49 -5.57
CA SER A 117 0.18 -13.39 -5.00
C SER A 117 -0.29 -14.02 -3.70
N ILE A 118 -0.96 -13.25 -2.85
CA ILE A 118 -1.56 -13.75 -1.62
C ILE A 118 -2.68 -14.76 -1.90
N GLN A 119 -3.55 -14.51 -2.87
CA GLN A 119 -4.61 -15.45 -3.27
C GLN A 119 -4.06 -16.76 -3.86
N TYR A 120 -2.89 -16.70 -4.52
CA TYR A 120 -2.21 -17.88 -5.00
C TYR A 120 -1.63 -18.73 -3.85
N LEU A 121 -1.08 -18.09 -2.82
CA LEU A 121 -0.42 -18.77 -1.71
C LEU A 121 -1.38 -19.34 -0.66
N GLN A 122 -2.58 -18.80 -0.53
CA GLN A 122 -3.56 -19.29 0.45
C GLN A 122 -5.01 -19.12 -0.03
N PRO A 123 -5.92 -20.02 0.38
CA PRO A 123 -7.35 -19.87 0.11
C PRO A 123 -7.92 -18.57 0.70
N MET A 124 -8.46 -17.76 -0.20
CA MET A 124 -8.96 -16.41 0.08
C MET A 124 -10.47 -16.33 -0.18
N THR A 125 -11.23 -17.34 0.26
CA THR A 125 -12.70 -17.40 0.11
C THR A 125 -13.41 -17.02 1.40
N ASN A 126 -14.56 -16.34 1.30
CA ASN A 126 -15.35 -15.86 2.44
C ASN A 126 -14.56 -14.96 3.41
N LYS A 127 -13.66 -14.14 2.87
CA LYS A 127 -12.86 -13.15 3.60
C LYS A 127 -13.44 -11.75 3.38
N THR A 128 -13.03 -10.82 4.24
CA THR A 128 -13.21 -9.38 4.03
C THR A 128 -11.89 -8.80 3.53
N PHE A 129 -11.95 -8.09 2.41
CA PHE A 129 -10.82 -7.34 1.87
C PHE A 129 -11.11 -5.86 1.95
N ILE A 130 -10.20 -5.11 2.57
CA ILE A 130 -10.26 -3.66 2.67
C ILE A 130 -9.08 -3.11 1.90
N PHE A 131 -9.34 -2.37 0.81
CA PHE A 131 -8.33 -1.66 0.04
C PHE A 131 -8.39 -0.18 0.39
N PHE A 132 -7.34 0.33 1.01
CA PHE A 132 -7.13 1.76 1.23
C PHE A 132 -6.06 2.26 0.26
N LEU A 133 -6.51 2.80 -0.88
CA LEU A 133 -5.68 3.02 -2.05
C LEU A 133 -4.95 4.38 -1.99
N PRO A 134 -3.70 4.43 -2.49
CA PRO A 134 -2.99 5.68 -2.72
C PRO A 134 -3.58 6.45 -3.91
N ASP A 135 -3.05 7.63 -4.18
CA ASP A 135 -3.35 8.33 -5.43
C ASP A 135 -2.95 7.50 -6.67
N HIS A 136 -3.82 7.49 -7.68
CA HIS A 136 -3.71 6.75 -8.93
C HIS A 136 -2.45 7.07 -9.75
N SER A 137 -1.93 8.30 -9.64
CA SER A 137 -0.69 8.73 -10.29
C SER A 137 0.56 8.18 -9.61
N ARG A 138 0.45 7.54 -8.43
CA ARG A 138 1.60 6.87 -7.82
C ARG A 138 2.06 5.71 -8.70
N PHE A 139 3.33 5.77 -9.09
CA PHE A 139 3.98 4.80 -9.96
C PHE A 139 5.32 4.38 -9.36
N CYS A 140 5.50 3.06 -9.18
CA CYS A 140 6.81 2.49 -8.84
C CYS A 140 7.50 2.08 -10.14
N TRP A 141 8.33 2.96 -10.73
CA TRP A 141 9.19 2.54 -11.84
C TRP A 141 10.29 1.64 -11.24
N PRO A 142 10.52 0.42 -11.78
CA PRO A 142 11.77 -0.28 -11.51
C PRO A 142 12.94 0.52 -12.09
N ASP A 143 13.45 1.47 -11.32
CA ASP A 143 14.70 2.15 -11.67
C ASP A 143 15.82 1.11 -11.62
N ARG A 144 16.48 0.89 -12.75
CA ARG A 144 17.63 -0.02 -12.84
C ARG A 144 18.82 0.48 -12.02
N ASP A 145 18.87 1.77 -11.65
CA ASP A 145 20.12 2.42 -11.24
C ASP A 145 20.07 3.24 -9.93
N LYS A 146 19.16 2.91 -9.01
CA LYS A 146 19.11 3.32 -7.57
C LYS A 146 18.03 4.37 -7.28
N GLN A 147 17.12 3.97 -6.38
CA GLN A 147 15.99 4.72 -5.78
C GLN A 147 14.72 4.75 -6.66
N PRO A 148 13.55 4.39 -6.11
CA PRO A 148 12.27 4.57 -6.79
C PRO A 148 11.93 6.07 -6.81
N THR A 149 12.59 6.80 -7.70
CA THR A 149 12.30 8.20 -7.97
C THR A 149 11.56 8.26 -9.30
N MET A 150 10.44 8.98 -9.33
CA MET A 150 9.68 9.28 -10.54
C MET A 150 10.62 9.74 -11.66
N ILE A 151 10.76 8.96 -12.74
CA ILE A 151 11.36 9.44 -13.98
C ILE A 151 10.51 9.01 -15.17
N LEU A 152 10.09 10.00 -15.94
CA LEU A 152 9.48 9.88 -17.26
C LEU A 152 10.58 9.72 -18.32
N ASN A 153 10.42 8.72 -19.19
CA ASN A 153 10.97 8.61 -20.55
C ASN A 153 12.46 8.88 -20.77
N ASP A 154 13.26 7.82 -20.90
CA ASP A 154 14.43 7.85 -21.80
C ASP A 154 14.15 7.05 -23.07
N THR A 155 13.40 7.66 -23.99
CA THR A 155 13.27 7.14 -25.36
C THR A 155 13.81 8.19 -26.33
N LYS A 156 14.85 7.82 -27.09
CA LYS A 156 15.56 8.65 -28.08
C LYS A 156 14.71 9.18 -29.25
N ASP A 157 13.40 8.92 -29.29
CA ASP A 157 12.49 9.47 -30.30
C ASP A 157 11.85 10.78 -29.77
N PRO A 158 12.09 11.94 -30.40
CA PRO A 158 11.60 13.23 -29.92
C PRO A 158 10.07 13.41 -29.96
N ARG A 159 9.31 12.49 -30.60
CA ARG A 159 7.84 12.55 -30.67
C ARG A 159 7.18 11.81 -29.51
N LEU A 160 7.81 10.75 -29.00
CA LEU A 160 7.32 9.93 -27.90
C LEU A 160 7.13 10.72 -26.59
N PRO A 161 8.05 11.62 -26.19
CA PRO A 161 7.85 12.52 -25.05
C PRO A 161 6.59 13.36 -25.17
N MET A 162 6.22 13.78 -26.38
CA MET A 162 5.06 14.65 -26.62
C MET A 162 3.74 13.87 -26.60
N TYR A 163 3.71 12.64 -27.12
CA TYR A 163 2.54 11.76 -27.00
C TYR A 163 2.35 11.31 -25.54
N VAL A 164 3.43 10.88 -24.87
CA VAL A 164 3.35 10.46 -23.48
C VAL A 164 3.01 11.64 -22.57
N SER A 165 3.53 12.86 -22.80
CA SER A 165 3.14 14.03 -22.00
C SER A 165 1.67 14.41 -22.16
N ASN A 166 1.11 14.22 -23.37
CA ASN A 166 -0.27 14.59 -23.66
C ASN A 166 -1.30 13.59 -23.13
N TYR A 167 -0.92 12.32 -22.97
CA TYR A 167 -1.82 11.24 -22.54
C TYR A 167 -1.42 10.62 -21.20
N HIS A 168 -0.45 11.20 -20.49
CA HIS A 168 0.08 10.63 -19.24
C HIS A 168 -1.04 10.40 -18.22
N SER A 169 -1.85 11.43 -17.98
CA SER A 169 -2.97 11.38 -17.03
C SER A 169 -3.96 10.29 -17.42
N ASP A 170 -4.38 10.26 -18.70
CA ASP A 170 -5.32 9.25 -19.21
C ASP A 170 -4.76 7.83 -19.06
N LEU A 171 -3.47 7.62 -19.29
CA LEU A 171 -2.82 6.32 -19.13
C LEU A 171 -2.74 5.89 -17.67
N GLU A 172 -2.51 6.82 -16.74
CA GLU A 172 -2.50 6.55 -15.30
C GLU A 172 -3.89 6.19 -14.79
N GLU A 173 -4.92 6.92 -15.22
CA GLU A 173 -6.32 6.62 -14.92
C GLU A 173 -6.73 5.26 -15.46
N LEU A 174 -6.50 5.00 -16.75
CA LEU A 174 -6.83 3.71 -17.38
C LEU A 174 -6.12 2.54 -16.71
N ARG A 175 -4.86 2.74 -16.30
CA ARG A 175 -4.11 1.75 -15.54
C ARG A 175 -4.77 1.47 -14.19
N ALA A 176 -5.12 2.51 -13.43
CA ALA A 176 -5.80 2.36 -12.15
C ALA A 176 -7.14 1.64 -12.31
N ILE A 177 -7.96 2.04 -13.29
CA ILE A 177 -9.23 1.39 -13.64
C ILE A 177 -9.04 -0.11 -13.93
N ASN A 178 -8.01 -0.47 -14.71
CA ASN A 178 -7.74 -1.88 -15.01
C ASN A 178 -7.42 -2.69 -13.75
N TYR A 179 -6.62 -2.15 -12.82
CA TYR A 179 -6.33 -2.84 -11.57
C TYR A 179 -7.49 -2.84 -10.59
N LEU A 180 -8.36 -1.82 -10.58
CA LEU A 180 -9.61 -1.83 -9.82
C LEU A 180 -10.54 -2.95 -10.30
N ASN A 181 -10.76 -3.06 -11.61
CA ASN A 181 -11.53 -4.17 -12.20
C ASN A 181 -10.91 -5.53 -11.84
N TRP A 182 -9.58 -5.64 -11.91
CA TRP A 182 -8.88 -6.87 -11.55
C TRP A 182 -9.07 -7.25 -10.08
N ILE A 183 -8.96 -6.28 -9.15
CA ILE A 183 -9.22 -6.49 -7.71
C ILE A 183 -10.64 -7.00 -7.51
N TYR A 184 -11.63 -6.36 -8.16
CA TYR A 184 -13.03 -6.75 -8.05
C TYR A 184 -13.30 -8.16 -8.60
N ASP A 185 -12.81 -8.46 -9.80
CA ASP A 185 -13.00 -9.76 -10.43
C ASP A 185 -12.44 -10.91 -9.58
N ASN A 186 -11.33 -10.67 -8.89
CA ASN A 186 -10.70 -11.64 -7.99
C ASN A 186 -11.28 -11.61 -6.56
N SER A 187 -12.22 -10.72 -6.26
CA SER A 187 -12.87 -10.60 -4.94
C SER A 187 -14.33 -11.06 -4.92
N LYS A 188 -14.87 -11.61 -6.00
CA LYS A 188 -16.31 -11.95 -6.14
C LYS A 188 -16.91 -12.84 -5.04
N ASN A 189 -16.11 -13.68 -4.39
CA ASN A 189 -16.55 -14.56 -3.30
C ASN A 189 -16.19 -14.01 -1.90
N ASN A 190 -15.94 -12.70 -1.82
CA ASN A 190 -15.43 -12.02 -0.64
C ASN A 190 -16.17 -10.70 -0.42
N ASN A 191 -16.13 -10.20 0.82
CA ASN A 191 -16.64 -8.89 1.16
C ASN A 191 -15.58 -7.83 0.82
N LEU A 192 -15.66 -7.24 -0.38
CA LEU A 192 -14.73 -6.20 -0.83
C LEU A 192 -15.19 -4.81 -0.36
N LYS A 193 -14.25 -4.07 0.23
CA LYS A 193 -14.40 -2.66 0.61
C LYS A 193 -13.22 -1.86 0.06
N VAL A 194 -13.49 -0.75 -0.61
CA VAL A 194 -12.50 0.10 -1.25
C VAL A 194 -12.71 1.54 -0.84
N CYS A 195 -11.63 2.19 -0.43
CA CYS A 195 -11.56 3.60 -0.07
C CYS A 195 -10.22 4.16 -0.54
N SER A 196 -10.14 5.46 -0.76
CA SER A 196 -8.93 6.15 -1.16
C SER A 196 -8.76 7.43 -0.37
N TRP A 197 -7.51 7.78 -0.09
CA TRP A 197 -7.14 9.10 0.45
C TRP A 197 -7.30 10.22 -0.59
N SER A 198 -7.05 9.91 -1.86
CA SER A 198 -7.19 10.86 -2.97
C SER A 198 -8.62 10.90 -3.47
N GLU A 199 -9.20 12.10 -3.56
CA GLU A 199 -10.53 12.31 -4.14
C GLU A 199 -10.57 11.88 -5.62
N THR A 200 -9.50 12.10 -6.38
CA THR A 200 -9.43 11.67 -7.78
C THR A 200 -9.51 10.14 -7.87
N THR A 201 -8.74 9.43 -7.04
CA THR A 201 -8.78 7.97 -7.03
C THR A 201 -10.08 7.42 -6.43
N GLN A 202 -10.68 8.10 -5.46
CA GLN A 202 -12.00 7.76 -4.94
C GLN A 202 -13.07 7.88 -6.04
N ASN A 203 -12.99 8.91 -6.88
CA ASN A 203 -13.88 9.07 -8.03
C ASN A 203 -13.69 7.96 -9.08
N LEU A 204 -12.45 7.55 -9.36
CA LEU A 204 -12.19 6.38 -10.21
C LEU A 204 -12.80 5.11 -9.63
N CYS A 205 -12.71 4.91 -8.30
CA CYS A 205 -13.34 3.78 -7.62
C CYS A 205 -14.87 3.80 -7.82
N ARG A 206 -15.53 4.94 -7.57
CA ARG A 206 -16.98 5.13 -7.77
C ARG A 206 -17.43 4.88 -9.21
N GLN A 207 -16.59 5.23 -10.19
CA GLN A 207 -16.90 5.03 -11.62
C GLN A 207 -16.68 3.60 -12.11
N THR A 208 -15.84 2.82 -11.41
CA THR A 208 -15.38 1.51 -11.88
C THR A 208 -16.05 0.35 -11.13
N LEU A 209 -16.28 0.50 -9.83
CA LEU A 209 -16.72 -0.58 -8.95
C LEU A 209 -18.21 -0.45 -8.57
N PRO A 210 -18.87 -1.56 -8.19
CA PRO A 210 -20.21 -1.49 -7.61
C PRO A 210 -20.27 -0.64 -6.34
N GLU A 211 -21.39 0.05 -6.14
CA GLU A 211 -21.59 1.00 -5.03
C GLU A 211 -21.38 0.35 -3.66
N GLU A 212 -21.79 -0.91 -3.49
CA GLU A 212 -21.66 -1.67 -2.24
C GLU A 212 -20.20 -1.98 -1.84
N CYS A 213 -19.27 -1.87 -2.79
CA CYS A 213 -17.84 -2.00 -2.54
C CYS A 213 -17.20 -0.69 -2.08
N ILE A 214 -17.84 0.46 -2.31
CA ILE A 214 -17.24 1.78 -2.09
C ILE A 214 -17.54 2.30 -0.69
N ILE A 215 -16.47 2.69 0.01
CA ILE A 215 -16.55 3.33 1.32
C ILE A 215 -16.06 4.77 1.21
N ASP A 216 -16.97 5.71 1.45
CA ASP A 216 -16.68 7.14 1.46
C ASP A 216 -16.33 7.60 2.88
N VAL A 217 -15.13 8.17 3.02
CA VAL A 217 -14.66 8.74 4.29
C VAL A 217 -14.34 10.21 4.09
N ASN A 218 -14.93 11.05 4.94
CA ASN A 218 -14.63 12.47 4.94
C ASN A 218 -13.41 12.75 5.83
N PHE A 219 -12.27 13.05 5.20
CA PHE A 219 -11.02 13.39 5.89
C PHE A 219 -10.80 14.91 6.06
N LYS A 220 -11.74 15.76 5.65
CA LYS A 220 -11.55 17.22 5.63
C LYS A 220 -11.15 17.81 6.98
N SER A 221 -11.73 17.30 8.07
CA SER A 221 -11.38 17.76 9.43
C SER A 221 -10.04 17.21 9.95
N LEU A 222 -9.39 16.33 9.20
CA LEU A 222 -8.21 15.56 9.58
C LEU A 222 -7.01 15.84 8.65
N GLU A 223 -7.11 16.81 7.73
CA GLU A 223 -6.03 17.18 6.79
C GLU A 223 -4.73 17.62 7.49
N LEU A 224 -4.82 18.04 8.76
CA LEU A 224 -3.68 18.46 9.59
C LEU A 224 -3.33 17.43 10.68
N ASP A 225 -4.04 16.31 10.73
CA ASP A 225 -3.70 15.21 11.62
C ASP A 225 -2.55 14.42 11.01
N TYR A 226 -1.34 14.76 11.41
CA TYR A 226 -0.12 14.12 10.95
C TYR A 226 0.46 13.18 12.00
N GLY A 227 1.06 12.09 11.53
CA GLY A 227 1.87 11.20 12.34
C GLY A 227 3.17 11.86 12.84
N ARG A 228 4.01 11.07 13.50
CA ARG A 228 5.31 11.49 14.02
C ARG A 228 6.23 12.12 12.96
N ASP A 229 6.04 11.72 11.71
CA ASP A 229 6.82 12.16 10.56
C ASP A 229 6.34 13.49 9.94
N LYS A 230 5.26 14.08 10.47
CA LYS A 230 4.67 15.34 9.99
C LYS A 230 4.18 15.32 8.54
N ARG A 231 3.91 14.13 8.00
CA ARG A 231 3.53 13.97 6.59
C ARG A 231 2.45 12.91 6.37
N HIS A 232 2.56 11.75 6.99
CA HIS A 232 1.55 10.69 6.86
C HIS A 232 0.37 10.92 7.82
N PRO A 233 -0.79 10.31 7.56
CA PRO A 233 -1.96 10.47 8.42
C PRO A 233 -1.71 10.06 9.87
N GLY A 234 -2.23 10.87 10.78
CA GLY A 234 -2.04 10.74 12.22
C GLY A 234 -3.05 9.84 12.93
N VAL A 235 -3.00 9.90 14.25
CA VAL A 235 -3.75 8.99 15.13
C VAL A 235 -5.26 9.15 14.96
N GLU A 236 -5.76 10.38 14.81
CA GLU A 236 -7.20 10.62 14.69
C GLU A 236 -7.75 10.13 13.34
N THR A 237 -6.95 10.20 12.29
CA THR A 237 -7.25 9.62 10.98
C THR A 237 -7.33 8.11 11.04
N HIS A 238 -6.36 7.48 11.69
CA HIS A 238 -6.36 6.04 11.89
C HIS A 238 -7.55 5.56 12.72
N LYS A 239 -7.96 6.32 13.75
CA LYS A 239 -9.20 6.05 14.49
C LYS A 239 -10.44 6.19 13.62
N LYS A 240 -10.51 7.23 12.79
CA LYS A 240 -11.65 7.44 11.87
C LYS A 240 -11.79 6.28 10.89
N LEU A 241 -10.68 5.83 10.30
CA LEU A 241 -10.65 4.66 9.42
C LEU A 241 -11.11 3.40 10.15
N TYR A 242 -10.61 3.16 11.37
CA TYR A 242 -11.04 2.04 12.20
C TYR A 242 -12.55 2.06 12.46
N GLU A 243 -13.11 3.17 12.97
CA GLU A 243 -14.54 3.25 13.27
C GLU A 243 -15.39 3.06 12.01
N THR A 244 -14.98 3.65 10.88
CA THR A 244 -15.69 3.43 9.61
C THR A 244 -15.69 1.97 9.20
N PHE A 245 -14.52 1.30 9.17
CA PHE A 245 -14.46 -0.08 8.69
C PHE A 245 -15.06 -1.09 9.66
N LYS A 246 -15.01 -0.82 10.97
CA LYS A 246 -15.61 -1.65 12.01
C LYS A 246 -17.13 -1.81 11.85
N GLU A 247 -17.82 -0.79 11.36
CA GLU A 247 -19.27 -0.84 11.13
C GLU A 247 -19.66 -1.68 9.91
N LEU A 248 -18.69 -2.03 9.06
CA LEU A 248 -18.87 -2.64 7.74
C LEU A 248 -18.44 -4.12 7.67
N ILE A 249 -17.95 -4.66 8.79
CA ILE A 249 -17.43 -6.03 8.97
C ILE A 249 -18.24 -6.80 10.01
#